data_AF-A0A819Z5B8-F1
#
_entry.id   AF-A0A819Z5B8-F1
#
_cell.length_a   1.000
_cell.length_b   1.000
_cell.length_c   1.000
_cell.angle_alpha   90.00
_cell.angle_beta   90.00
_cell.angle_gamma   90.00
#
_symmetry.space_group_name_H-M   'P 1'
#
loop_
_entity.id
_entity.type
_entity.pdbx_description
1 polymer ?
#
loop_
_entity_poly.entity_id
_entity_poly.type
_entity_poly.pdbx_seq_one_letter_code
_entity_poly.pdbx_strand_id
1 'polypeptide(L)'
;LTVATVNCQTCHNVTQYGPCSVNTACGCLYLSSAVNTGICGLLSLTCSSLVECDTRNSACYEPGHICVNHSRCSNKPLCYPLAMAAQQLCAPIPPITETTFAKSDDGICENARWHQNGITIAGGNGAGSGLHQLSHPTGFFLDHNGSVYVADGSNNRIVKWIHGASSGIVIVGNHQASGSNNLFKKIRSVVIAKNETMFICDQDNRQVQRWFKNDYSGQSVVTNISCAGLALDDEESLYVSHSGGDRITKWPGGKIVAGGNGFGNSLKQISGSEYFFVDQDKSVIVAEVNNHRVIKWPVGNTEGIIIAGGNGQGSGLNQLDLPLASVMDQMGRIYVLDHGNHRVVRWSQNATSGTVIVGGKGRGSGKDQLNYPFDLQFDHYGNLYVVDAHNSRVQVFPIDKSSCP
;
A
#
# COMPACT_ATOMS: atom_id res chain seq x y z
N LEU A 1 -7.65 -20.24 -13.92
CA LEU A 1 -8.84 -20.05 -13.08
C LEU A 1 -8.36 -19.86 -11.65
N THR A 2 -8.31 -18.63 -11.18
CA THR A 2 -7.95 -18.29 -9.81
C THR A 2 -9.14 -18.61 -8.91
N VAL A 3 -8.94 -19.39 -7.84
CA VAL A 3 -9.99 -19.69 -6.87
C VAL A 3 -9.68 -18.90 -5.60
N ALA A 4 -10.51 -17.90 -5.31
CA ALA A 4 -10.53 -17.24 -4.01
C ALA A 4 -11.68 -17.82 -3.18
N THR A 5 -11.41 -18.20 -1.94
CA THR A 5 -12.45 -18.47 -0.94
C THR A 5 -13.13 -17.15 -0.59
N VAL A 6 -14.28 -16.89 -1.19
CA VAL A 6 -15.07 -15.69 -0.92
C VAL A 6 -15.98 -15.95 0.29
N ASN A 7 -15.83 -15.14 1.33
CA ASN A 7 -16.79 -15.08 2.42
C ASN A 7 -18.14 -14.58 1.85
N CYS A 8 -19.22 -15.35 2.04
CA CYS A 8 -20.55 -15.13 1.45
C CYS A 8 -21.16 -13.73 1.72
N GLN A 9 -20.58 -12.94 2.62
CA GLN A 9 -21.03 -11.57 2.94
C GLN A 9 -20.76 -10.54 1.81
N THR A 10 -19.95 -10.87 0.81
CA THR A 10 -19.59 -9.94 -0.29
C THR A 10 -20.49 -10.07 -1.53
N CYS A 11 -21.41 -11.03 -1.56
CA CYS A 11 -22.39 -11.16 -2.63
C CYS A 11 -23.63 -10.33 -2.31
N HIS A 12 -23.67 -9.08 -2.76
CA HIS A 12 -24.88 -8.28 -2.73
C HIS A 12 -25.93 -8.92 -3.67
N ASN A 13 -26.97 -9.51 -3.08
CA ASN A 13 -28.14 -10.21 -3.67
C ASN A 13 -28.18 -11.75 -3.60
N VAL A 14 -27.43 -12.40 -2.70
CA VAL A 14 -27.80 -13.77 -2.29
C VAL A 14 -28.68 -13.70 -1.05
N THR A 15 -29.96 -14.04 -1.19
CA THR A 15 -30.89 -14.23 -0.07
C THR A 15 -30.24 -15.17 0.95
N GLN A 16 -30.09 -14.68 2.19
CA GLN A 16 -29.59 -15.47 3.32
C GLN A 16 -30.47 -16.72 3.49
N TYR A 17 -29.95 -17.89 3.12
CA TYR A 17 -30.51 -19.17 3.58
C TYR A 17 -29.63 -19.70 4.71
N GLY A 18 -30.29 -20.36 5.68
CA GLY A 18 -29.83 -20.55 7.06
C GLY A 18 -28.53 -21.35 7.26
N PRO A 19 -28.14 -21.60 8.53
CA PRO A 19 -26.82 -22.12 8.88
C PRO A 19 -26.56 -23.52 8.30
N CYS A 20 -25.39 -23.70 7.69
CA CYS A 20 -24.93 -24.98 7.16
C CYS A 20 -24.82 -26.04 8.27
N SER A 21 -25.38 -27.23 8.01
CA SER A 21 -25.34 -28.36 8.95
C SER A 21 -23.92 -28.92 9.10
N VAL A 22 -23.66 -29.62 10.22
CA VAL A 22 -22.34 -30.11 10.65
C VAL A 22 -21.64 -31.02 9.62
N ASN A 23 -22.39 -31.62 8.69
CA ASN A 23 -21.90 -32.59 7.70
C ASN A 23 -21.92 -32.08 6.24
N THR A 24 -22.10 -30.78 6.03
CA THR A 24 -22.19 -30.16 4.70
C THR A 24 -21.11 -29.11 4.50
N ALA A 25 -20.35 -29.24 3.40
CA ALA A 25 -19.52 -28.15 2.88
C ALA A 25 -20.43 -27.15 2.14
N CYS A 26 -20.37 -25.87 2.50
CA CYS A 26 -21.03 -24.79 1.80
C CYS A 26 -19.98 -23.73 1.48
N GLY A 27 -19.88 -23.31 0.22
CA GLY A 27 -18.98 -22.22 -0.18
C GLY A 27 -19.48 -21.53 -1.44
N CYS A 28 -19.17 -20.23 -1.56
CA CYS A 28 -19.27 -19.51 -2.82
C CYS A 28 -17.91 -19.57 -3.51
N LEU A 29 -17.92 -20.03 -4.76
CA LEU A 29 -16.72 -20.09 -5.59
C LEU A 29 -16.75 -18.90 -6.56
N TYR A 30 -15.65 -18.16 -6.65
CA TYR A 30 -15.49 -17.09 -7.63
C TYR A 30 -14.47 -17.53 -8.67
N LEU A 31 -14.89 -17.58 -9.94
CA LEU A 31 -14.02 -17.86 -11.08
C LEU A 31 -13.93 -16.61 -11.93
N SER A 32 -12.78 -15.92 -11.95
CA SER A 32 -12.53 -14.86 -12.94
C SER A 32 -11.98 -15.46 -14.23
N SER A 33 -12.73 -15.39 -15.32
CA SER A 33 -12.15 -15.39 -16.66
C SER A 33 -11.70 -13.96 -17.01
N ALA A 34 -10.86 -13.80 -18.04
CA ALA A 34 -10.34 -12.51 -18.53
C ALA A 34 -11.41 -11.51 -19.01
N VAL A 35 -12.69 -11.80 -18.79
CA VAL A 35 -13.85 -11.05 -19.30
C VAL A 35 -14.85 -10.77 -18.18
N ASN A 36 -14.43 -10.36 -16.97
CA ASN A 36 -15.27 -9.82 -15.89
C ASN A 36 -16.65 -10.49 -15.63
N THR A 37 -16.82 -11.77 -15.95
CA THR A 37 -18.02 -12.56 -15.64
C THR A 37 -17.69 -13.52 -14.51
N GLY A 38 -18.18 -13.22 -13.30
CA GLY A 38 -18.11 -14.13 -12.17
C GLY A 38 -19.31 -15.09 -12.15
N ILE A 39 -19.04 -16.38 -12.00
CA ILE A 39 -20.07 -17.39 -11.71
C ILE A 39 -20.04 -17.62 -10.20
N CYS A 40 -21.17 -17.44 -9.50
CA CYS A 40 -21.34 -17.88 -8.12
C CYS A 40 -22.29 -19.08 -8.09
N GLY A 41 -21.89 -20.17 -7.45
CA GLY A 41 -22.71 -21.35 -7.25
C GLY A 41 -22.59 -21.85 -5.82
N LEU A 42 -23.70 -22.33 -5.26
CA LEU A 42 -23.74 -23.09 -4.01
C LEU A 42 -23.42 -24.56 -4.33
N LEU A 43 -22.29 -25.05 -3.82
CA LEU A 43 -21.96 -26.47 -3.85
C LEU A 43 -22.36 -27.07 -2.49
N SER A 44 -23.38 -27.93 -2.46
CA SER A 44 -23.70 -28.77 -1.29
C SER A 44 -23.12 -30.16 -1.49
N LEU A 45 -21.87 -30.36 -1.08
CA LEU A 45 -21.22 -31.68 -1.09
C LEU A 45 -21.00 -32.14 0.36
N THR A 46 -21.21 -33.43 0.62
CA THR A 46 -20.90 -34.03 1.91
C THR A 46 -19.40 -34.28 1.98
N CYS A 47 -18.76 -34.03 3.13
CA CYS A 47 -17.29 -34.15 3.25
C CYS A 47 -16.76 -35.54 2.83
N SER A 48 -17.58 -36.59 2.96
CA SER A 48 -17.25 -37.97 2.60
C SER A 48 -17.13 -38.23 1.09
N SER A 49 -17.62 -37.33 0.23
CA SER A 49 -17.58 -37.51 -1.23
C SER A 49 -16.43 -36.74 -1.90
N LEU A 50 -15.54 -36.11 -1.12
CA LEU A 50 -14.46 -35.27 -1.62
C LEU A 50 -13.12 -35.99 -1.48
N VAL A 51 -12.26 -35.83 -2.48
CA VAL A 51 -10.92 -36.44 -2.52
C VAL A 51 -9.87 -35.38 -2.19
N GLU A 52 -8.82 -35.75 -1.45
CA GLU A 52 -7.69 -34.85 -1.16
C GLU A 52 -6.93 -34.47 -2.44
N CYS A 53 -6.52 -33.20 -2.53
CA CYS A 53 -5.64 -32.77 -3.61
C CYS A 53 -4.26 -33.40 -3.49
N ASP A 54 -3.55 -33.53 -4.62
CA ASP A 54 -2.13 -33.85 -4.57
C ASP A 54 -1.36 -32.68 -3.92
N THR A 55 -0.74 -32.96 -2.77
CA THR A 55 0.00 -31.97 -1.98
C THR A 55 1.27 -31.45 -2.65
N ARG A 56 1.78 -32.10 -3.72
CA ARG A 56 2.98 -31.64 -4.42
C ARG A 56 2.68 -30.55 -5.45
N ASN A 57 1.52 -30.61 -6.11
CA ASN A 57 1.18 -29.73 -7.24
C ASN A 57 -0.14 -28.97 -7.07
N SER A 58 -0.83 -29.11 -5.93
CA SER A 58 -2.16 -28.52 -5.67
C SER A 58 -3.17 -28.82 -6.78
N ALA A 59 -3.09 -30.03 -7.34
CA ALA A 59 -3.85 -30.45 -8.51
C ALA A 59 -4.84 -31.56 -8.16
N CYS A 60 -5.97 -31.55 -8.86
CA CYS A 60 -6.96 -32.62 -8.85
C CYS A 60 -6.70 -33.55 -10.04
N TYR A 61 -6.71 -34.86 -9.78
CA TYR A 61 -6.47 -35.86 -10.82
C TYR A 61 -7.62 -35.94 -11.83
N GLU A 62 -8.83 -35.56 -11.43
CA GLU A 62 -9.98 -35.51 -12.32
C GLU A 62 -10.06 -34.19 -13.08
N PRO A 63 -10.22 -34.23 -14.42
CA PRO A 63 -10.47 -33.03 -15.23
C PRO A 63 -11.71 -32.29 -14.75
N GLY A 64 -11.67 -30.96 -14.81
CA GLY A 64 -12.81 -30.15 -14.38
C GLY A 64 -12.98 -30.08 -12.86
N HIS A 65 -11.96 -30.40 -12.06
CA HIS A 65 -11.97 -30.20 -10.61
C HIS A 65 -10.96 -29.14 -10.18
N ILE A 66 -11.23 -28.50 -9.04
CA ILE A 66 -10.37 -27.48 -8.44
C ILE A 66 -10.06 -27.80 -6.99
N CYS A 67 -8.89 -27.37 -6.56
CA CYS A 67 -8.39 -27.61 -5.22
C CYS A 67 -8.77 -26.46 -4.28
N VAL A 68 -9.50 -26.75 -3.19
CA VAL A 68 -10.01 -25.73 -2.25
C VAL A 68 -9.74 -26.14 -0.81
N ASN A 69 -9.25 -25.19 0.00
CA ASN A 69 -9.09 -25.36 1.43
C ASN A 69 -10.46 -25.30 2.14
N HIS A 70 -10.84 -26.40 2.78
CA HIS A 70 -12.09 -26.49 3.54
C HIS A 70 -11.82 -26.97 4.97
N SER A 71 -11.57 -26.01 5.85
CA SER A 71 -11.13 -26.22 7.24
C SER A 71 -12.07 -27.06 8.11
N ARG A 72 -13.32 -27.31 7.69
CA ARG A 72 -14.27 -28.18 8.41
C ARG A 72 -14.29 -29.64 7.96
N CYS A 73 -13.79 -29.95 6.75
CA CYS A 73 -13.85 -31.32 6.21
C CYS A 73 -12.50 -32.03 6.32
N SER A 74 -11.39 -31.32 6.10
CA SER A 74 -10.03 -31.84 6.25
C SER A 74 -9.06 -30.69 6.50
N ASN A 75 -7.93 -30.99 7.17
CA ASN A 75 -6.79 -30.07 7.27
C ASN A 75 -5.98 -29.98 5.97
N LYS A 76 -6.36 -30.75 4.95
CA LYS A 76 -5.78 -30.71 3.61
C LYS A 76 -6.78 -30.17 2.58
N PRO A 77 -6.29 -29.55 1.50
CA PRO A 77 -7.13 -29.13 0.38
C PRO A 77 -7.90 -30.31 -0.24
N LEU A 78 -9.15 -30.08 -0.67
CA LEU A 78 -10.03 -31.07 -1.28
C LEU A 78 -10.40 -30.68 -2.72
N CYS A 79 -10.66 -31.68 -3.56
CA CYS A 79 -11.04 -31.54 -4.97
C CYS A 79 -12.55 -31.37 -5.17
N TYR A 80 -12.96 -30.28 -5.82
CA TYR A 80 -14.36 -29.93 -6.10
C TYR A 80 -14.67 -29.93 -7.59
N PRO A 81 -15.77 -30.57 -8.04
CA PRO A 81 -16.19 -30.55 -9.44
C PRO A 81 -16.69 -29.16 -9.87
N LEU A 82 -16.18 -28.65 -10.99
CA LEU A 82 -16.63 -27.40 -11.62
C LEU A 82 -18.03 -27.54 -12.25
N ALA A 83 -18.46 -28.75 -12.60
CA ALA A 83 -19.71 -29.01 -13.32
C ALA A 83 -21.00 -28.75 -12.51
N MET A 84 -20.91 -28.48 -11.20
CA MET A 84 -22.06 -28.18 -10.35
C MET A 84 -22.25 -26.69 -10.04
N ALA A 85 -21.37 -25.81 -10.55
CA ALA A 85 -21.51 -24.35 -10.44
C ALA A 85 -22.33 -23.78 -11.60
N ALA A 86 -23.60 -24.18 -11.72
CA ALA A 86 -24.48 -23.61 -12.73
C ALA A 86 -25.91 -23.52 -12.22
N GLN A 87 -26.21 -22.54 -11.35
CA GLN A 87 -27.58 -22.08 -11.12
C GLN A 87 -27.68 -20.74 -10.38
N GLN A 88 -26.92 -19.73 -10.79
CA GLN A 88 -27.38 -18.33 -10.85
C GLN A 88 -26.26 -17.48 -11.44
N LEU A 89 -26.48 -16.97 -12.64
CA LEU A 89 -25.65 -15.90 -13.18
C LEU A 89 -25.86 -14.69 -12.28
N CYS A 90 -24.82 -14.24 -11.57
CA CYS A 90 -24.82 -12.89 -11.00
C CYS A 90 -25.16 -11.93 -12.15
N ALA A 91 -26.10 -11.01 -11.93
CA ALA A 91 -26.40 -9.98 -12.93
C ALA A 91 -25.07 -9.36 -13.38
N PRO A 92 -24.83 -9.21 -14.70
CA PRO A 92 -23.62 -8.57 -15.16
C PRO A 92 -23.49 -7.25 -14.41
N ILE A 93 -22.32 -7.02 -13.80
CA ILE A 93 -21.94 -5.66 -13.42
C ILE A 93 -22.22 -4.85 -14.68
N PRO A 94 -23.07 -3.80 -14.63
CA PRO A 94 -23.34 -3.03 -15.83
C PRO A 94 -21.99 -2.72 -16.44
N PRO A 95 -21.79 -2.97 -17.76
CA PRO A 95 -20.54 -2.61 -18.38
C PRO A 95 -20.28 -1.19 -17.93
N ILE A 96 -19.09 -0.97 -17.35
CA ILE A 96 -18.63 0.39 -17.14
C ILE A 96 -18.83 0.99 -18.51
N THR A 97 -19.81 1.86 -18.66
CA THR A 97 -19.93 2.63 -19.87
C THR A 97 -18.65 3.41 -19.84
N GLU A 98 -17.66 2.94 -20.58
CA GLU A 98 -16.75 3.82 -21.29
C GLU A 98 -17.67 4.73 -22.11
N THR A 99 -18.27 5.72 -21.43
CA THR A 99 -18.22 7.06 -21.97
C THR A 99 -16.78 7.19 -22.37
N THR A 100 -16.57 7.22 -23.68
CA THR A 100 -15.34 7.55 -24.35
C THR A 100 -14.89 8.93 -23.85
N PHE A 101 -14.41 8.98 -22.62
CA PHE A 101 -13.32 9.84 -22.27
C PHE A 101 -12.17 9.17 -23.00
N ALA A 102 -11.60 9.92 -23.94
CA ALA A 102 -10.31 9.59 -24.51
C ALA A 102 -9.37 9.13 -23.38
N LYS A 103 -8.33 8.36 -23.70
CA LYS A 103 -7.11 8.42 -22.90
C LYS A 103 -6.76 9.91 -22.73
N SER A 104 -7.16 10.51 -21.63
CA SER A 104 -6.51 11.68 -21.12
C SER A 104 -5.52 11.14 -20.09
N ASP A 105 -4.27 11.51 -20.30
CA ASP A 105 -3.17 11.30 -19.39
C ASP A 105 -3.44 12.10 -18.10
N ASP A 106 -4.46 11.73 -17.32
CA ASP A 106 -5.05 12.57 -16.26
C ASP A 106 -4.22 12.60 -14.98
N GLY A 107 -3.08 13.28 -15.05
CA GLY A 107 -2.32 13.72 -13.87
C GLY A 107 -3.01 14.84 -13.10
N ILE A 108 -2.29 15.42 -12.14
CA ILE A 108 -2.80 16.51 -11.29
C ILE A 108 -2.81 17.83 -12.08
N CYS A 109 -3.98 18.39 -12.37
CA CYS A 109 -4.08 19.63 -13.14
C CYS A 109 -3.44 20.85 -12.43
N GLU A 110 -3.24 21.95 -13.16
CA GLU A 110 -2.62 23.17 -12.63
C GLU A 110 -3.38 23.75 -11.44
N ASN A 111 -4.71 23.82 -11.52
CA ASN A 111 -5.53 24.44 -10.49
C ASN A 111 -6.08 23.44 -9.46
N ALA A 112 -5.52 22.21 -9.44
CA ALA A 112 -6.00 21.12 -8.61
C ALA A 112 -6.18 21.54 -7.15
N ARG A 113 -7.38 21.24 -6.65
CA ARG A 113 -7.78 21.31 -5.25
C ARG A 113 -8.29 19.94 -4.83
N TRP A 114 -8.26 19.69 -3.53
CA TRP A 114 -8.77 18.46 -2.95
C TRP A 114 -9.88 18.79 -1.97
N HIS A 115 -10.86 17.89 -1.87
CA HIS A 115 -11.84 17.94 -0.81
C HIS A 115 -11.13 17.95 0.54
N GLN A 116 -11.58 18.80 1.46
CA GLN A 116 -10.94 18.94 2.77
C GLN A 116 -11.32 17.80 3.72
N ASN A 117 -12.47 17.15 3.49
CA ASN A 117 -12.92 16.00 4.26
C ASN A 117 -12.41 14.71 3.64
N GLY A 118 -11.50 14.02 4.32
CA GLY A 118 -11.00 12.72 3.93
C GLY A 118 -12.02 11.60 4.15
N ILE A 119 -11.93 10.58 3.30
CA ILE A 119 -12.70 9.34 3.37
C ILE A 119 -11.76 8.24 3.86
N THR A 120 -12.11 7.56 4.95
CA THR A 120 -11.32 6.41 5.44
C THR A 120 -11.51 5.23 4.50
N ILE A 121 -10.41 4.68 3.99
CA ILE A 121 -10.40 3.54 3.06
C ILE A 121 -9.72 2.29 3.63
N ALA A 122 -8.96 2.42 4.72
CA ALA A 122 -8.42 1.31 5.50
C ALA A 122 -8.34 1.68 6.98
N GLY A 123 -8.61 0.72 7.87
CA GLY A 123 -8.61 0.94 9.32
C GLY A 123 -9.72 1.86 9.82
N GLY A 124 -9.42 2.73 10.79
CA GLY A 124 -10.36 3.70 11.35
C GLY A 124 -11.34 3.18 12.41
N ASN A 125 -11.25 1.90 12.77
CA ASN A 125 -12.09 1.26 13.79
C ASN A 125 -11.32 1.08 15.12
N GLY A 126 -10.52 2.08 15.47
CA GLY A 126 -9.59 2.03 16.60
C GLY A 126 -8.31 1.24 16.30
N ALA A 127 -7.30 1.45 17.14
CA ALA A 127 -6.04 0.73 17.06
C ALA A 127 -6.23 -0.74 17.48
N GLY A 128 -5.76 -1.69 16.67
CA GLY A 128 -5.86 -3.11 17.02
C GLY A 128 -5.38 -4.04 15.91
N SER A 129 -5.51 -5.36 16.15
CA SER A 129 -5.05 -6.42 15.26
C SER A 129 -6.17 -7.07 14.44
N GLY A 130 -7.43 -6.63 14.60
CA GLY A 130 -8.54 -7.07 13.77
C GLY A 130 -8.33 -6.75 12.28
N LEU A 131 -9.02 -7.44 11.39
CA LEU A 131 -8.89 -7.21 9.94
C LEU A 131 -9.52 -5.88 9.47
N HIS A 132 -10.36 -5.26 10.30
CA HIS A 132 -10.93 -3.93 10.08
C HIS A 132 -10.16 -2.83 10.87
N GLN A 133 -9.05 -3.20 11.51
CA GLN A 133 -8.22 -2.33 12.33
C GLN A 133 -6.79 -2.27 11.80
N LEU A 134 -6.11 -1.19 12.13
CA LEU A 134 -4.68 -1.00 11.95
C LEU A 134 -4.09 -0.61 13.31
N SER A 135 -2.80 -0.75 13.51
CA SER A 135 -2.09 -0.29 14.70
C SER A 135 -0.75 0.32 14.29
N HIS A 136 -0.66 1.64 14.40
CA HIS A 136 0.49 2.44 13.97
C HIS A 136 0.95 2.10 12.54
N PRO A 137 0.07 2.28 11.52
CA PRO A 137 0.44 2.07 10.13
C PRO A 137 1.52 3.08 9.73
N THR A 138 2.55 2.62 9.02
CA THR A 138 3.76 3.42 8.76
C THR A 138 3.86 3.82 7.29
N GLY A 139 4.10 2.86 6.40
CA GLY A 139 4.09 3.06 4.95
C GLY A 139 2.91 2.38 4.26
N PHE A 140 2.64 2.76 3.02
CA PHE A 140 1.70 2.05 2.17
C PHE A 140 2.13 2.01 0.71
N PHE A 141 1.47 1.16 -0.06
CA PHE A 141 1.58 1.15 -1.52
C PHE A 141 0.18 1.12 -2.13
N LEU A 142 -0.04 1.92 -3.16
CA LEU A 142 -1.26 1.95 -3.94
C LEU A 142 -1.05 1.22 -5.27
N ASP A 143 -1.89 0.21 -5.56
CA ASP A 143 -1.87 -0.44 -6.88
C ASP A 143 -2.72 0.33 -7.92
N HIS A 144 -2.54 -0.01 -9.19
CA HIS A 144 -3.23 0.64 -10.31
C HIS A 144 -4.77 0.44 -10.28
N ASN A 145 -5.29 -0.49 -9.47
CA ASN A 145 -6.72 -0.72 -9.30
C ASN A 145 -7.30 0.04 -8.09
N GLY A 146 -6.47 0.85 -7.41
CA GLY A 146 -6.86 1.58 -6.21
C GLY A 146 -6.87 0.74 -4.94
N SER A 147 -6.29 -0.47 -4.94
CA SER A 147 -6.10 -1.23 -3.71
C SER A 147 -4.93 -0.68 -2.92
N VAL A 148 -5.06 -0.67 -1.60
CA VAL A 148 -4.04 -0.15 -0.69
C VAL A 148 -3.44 -1.28 0.12
N TYR A 149 -2.11 -1.37 0.07
CA TYR A 149 -1.29 -2.30 0.86
C TYR A 149 -0.65 -1.51 1.98
N VAL A 150 -1.07 -1.76 3.22
CA VAL A 150 -0.61 -1.00 4.39
C VAL A 150 0.41 -1.82 5.17
N ALA A 151 1.54 -1.21 5.49
CA ALA A 151 2.45 -1.71 6.53
C ALA A 151 1.84 -1.42 7.90
N ASP A 152 1.18 -2.43 8.48
CA ASP A 152 0.55 -2.36 9.79
C ASP A 152 1.60 -2.60 10.88
N GLY A 153 2.38 -1.55 11.15
CA GLY A 153 3.70 -1.62 11.77
C GLY A 153 3.73 -2.31 13.13
N SER A 154 2.80 -1.98 14.05
CA SER A 154 2.76 -2.62 15.37
C SER A 154 2.25 -4.06 15.33
N ASN A 155 1.51 -4.44 14.29
CA ASN A 155 1.05 -5.81 14.10
C ASN A 155 2.01 -6.67 13.24
N ASN A 156 3.13 -6.10 12.77
CA ASN A 156 4.13 -6.79 11.94
C ASN A 156 3.53 -7.56 10.75
N ARG A 157 2.63 -6.90 10.02
CA ARG A 157 1.96 -7.49 8.85
C ARG A 157 1.75 -6.47 7.73
N ILE A 158 1.63 -6.96 6.51
CA ILE A 158 1.10 -6.21 5.37
C ILE A 158 -0.34 -6.63 5.16
N VAL A 159 -1.25 -5.65 5.12
CA VAL A 159 -2.67 -5.90 4.93
C VAL A 159 -3.15 -5.13 3.71
N LYS A 160 -3.84 -5.83 2.80
CA LYS A 160 -4.43 -5.27 1.58
C LYS A 160 -5.89 -4.93 1.82
N TRP A 161 -6.30 -3.72 1.45
CA TRP A 161 -7.70 -3.33 1.29
C TRP A 161 -7.99 -3.09 -0.18
N ILE A 162 -9.06 -3.71 -0.68
CA ILE A 162 -9.64 -3.37 -1.98
C ILE A 162 -10.65 -2.23 -1.81
N HIS A 163 -10.85 -1.44 -2.85
CA HIS A 163 -11.77 -0.31 -2.81
C HIS A 163 -13.17 -0.73 -2.31
N GLY A 164 -13.68 -0.02 -1.29
CA GLY A 164 -14.98 -0.27 -0.67
C GLY A 164 -15.02 -1.41 0.36
N ALA A 165 -13.91 -2.11 0.62
CA ALA A 165 -13.88 -3.17 1.63
C ALA A 165 -14.00 -2.64 3.06
N SER A 166 -14.78 -3.32 3.89
CA SER A 166 -14.89 -3.03 5.33
C SER A 166 -13.77 -3.64 6.17
N SER A 167 -12.99 -4.57 5.60
CA SER A 167 -11.88 -5.25 6.25
C SER A 167 -10.81 -5.65 5.22
N GLY A 168 -9.57 -5.69 5.66
CA GLY A 168 -8.43 -6.06 4.84
C GLY A 168 -8.14 -7.56 4.84
N ILE A 169 -7.22 -7.94 3.98
CA ILE A 169 -6.71 -9.30 3.82
C ILE A 169 -5.22 -9.26 4.14
N VAL A 170 -4.76 -10.07 5.10
CA VAL A 170 -3.33 -10.17 5.42
C VAL A 170 -2.64 -10.85 4.24
N ILE A 171 -1.69 -10.15 3.62
CA ILE A 171 -0.91 -10.68 2.49
C ILE A 171 0.40 -11.28 2.99
N VAL A 172 1.03 -10.63 3.98
CA VAL A 172 2.31 -11.05 4.56
C VAL A 172 2.31 -10.76 6.06
N GLY A 173 2.98 -11.61 6.85
CA GLY A 173 3.11 -11.45 8.31
C GLY A 173 2.02 -12.16 9.12
N ASN A 174 2.03 -11.94 10.43
CA ASN A 174 1.45 -12.79 11.48
C ASN A 174 2.16 -14.16 11.65
N HIS A 175 2.27 -14.63 12.90
CA HIS A 175 2.93 -15.87 13.35
C HIS A 175 2.39 -17.20 12.76
N GLN A 176 1.63 -17.19 11.66
CA GLN A 176 0.84 -18.32 11.17
C GLN A 176 1.45 -19.05 9.94
N ALA A 177 2.65 -18.69 9.48
CA ALA A 177 3.34 -19.41 8.40
C ALA A 177 4.71 -19.96 8.86
N SER A 178 4.96 -21.24 8.58
CA SER A 178 6.19 -21.95 8.94
C SER A 178 7.40 -21.46 8.14
N GLY A 179 8.35 -20.78 8.78
CA GLY A 179 9.63 -20.36 8.19
C GLY A 179 10.27 -19.19 8.95
N SER A 180 11.60 -19.16 9.08
CA SER A 180 12.31 -18.08 9.80
C SER A 180 12.14 -16.70 9.17
N ASN A 181 11.95 -16.64 7.85
CA ASN A 181 11.83 -15.38 7.11
C ASN A 181 10.44 -14.74 7.20
N ASN A 182 9.47 -15.38 7.87
CA ASN A 182 8.11 -14.85 8.03
C ASN A 182 7.91 -14.11 9.37
N LEU A 183 8.93 -14.16 10.23
CA LEU A 183 8.93 -13.54 11.55
C LEU A 183 9.39 -12.08 11.44
N PHE A 184 8.60 -11.26 10.75
CA PHE A 184 8.89 -9.83 10.64
C PHE A 184 9.00 -9.17 12.00
N LYS A 185 9.96 -8.27 12.13
CA LYS A 185 10.12 -7.43 13.31
C LYS A 185 10.21 -5.97 12.86
N LYS A 186 9.15 -5.23 13.16
CA LYS A 186 8.97 -3.82 12.83
C LYS A 186 8.96 -3.59 11.32
N ILE A 187 7.87 -4.00 10.69
CA ILE A 187 7.64 -3.67 9.28
C ILE A 187 7.40 -2.17 9.14
N ARG A 188 8.11 -1.54 8.20
CA ARG A 188 8.10 -0.08 8.07
C ARG A 188 7.68 0.46 6.70
N SER A 189 7.99 -0.26 5.64
CA SER A 189 7.72 0.16 4.26
C SER A 189 7.49 -1.04 3.37
N VAL A 190 6.62 -0.87 2.38
CA VAL A 190 6.34 -1.85 1.34
C VAL A 190 6.30 -1.13 -0.01
N VAL A 191 6.89 -1.72 -1.03
CA VAL A 191 6.75 -1.29 -2.43
C VAL A 191 6.49 -2.51 -3.30
N ILE A 192 5.70 -2.34 -4.36
CA ILE A 192 5.31 -3.44 -5.23
C ILE A 192 5.71 -3.07 -6.67
N ALA A 193 6.48 -3.96 -7.29
CA ALA A 193 6.92 -3.84 -8.67
C ALA A 193 5.76 -4.08 -9.65
N LYS A 194 5.91 -3.65 -10.91
CA LYS A 194 4.90 -3.88 -11.98
C LYS A 194 4.52 -5.35 -12.18
N ASN A 195 5.42 -6.28 -11.87
CA ASN A 195 5.20 -7.72 -11.95
C ASN A 195 4.58 -8.32 -10.67
N GLU A 196 4.01 -7.49 -9.80
CA GLU A 196 3.43 -7.85 -8.49
C GLU A 196 4.45 -8.39 -7.46
N THR A 197 5.75 -8.26 -7.70
CA THR A 197 6.77 -8.59 -6.70
C THR A 197 6.79 -7.54 -5.60
N MET A 198 6.64 -7.96 -4.35
CA MET A 198 6.67 -7.08 -3.19
C MET A 198 8.07 -7.02 -2.57
N PHE A 199 8.50 -5.83 -2.18
CA PHE A 199 9.67 -5.62 -1.34
C PHE A 199 9.24 -5.03 0.00
N ILE A 200 9.66 -5.65 1.10
CA ILE A 200 9.23 -5.31 2.45
C ILE A 200 10.46 -5.00 3.30
N CYS A 201 10.44 -3.84 3.95
CA CYS A 201 11.46 -3.48 4.92
C CYS A 201 11.17 -4.16 6.26
N ASP A 202 12.06 -5.06 6.65
CA ASP A 202 12.02 -5.84 7.90
C ASP A 202 13.12 -5.30 8.82
N GLN A 203 12.83 -4.15 9.45
CA GLN A 203 13.83 -3.25 10.03
C GLN A 203 14.71 -3.92 11.09
N ASP A 204 14.11 -4.60 12.08
CA ASP A 204 14.84 -5.13 13.23
C ASP A 204 15.55 -6.45 12.90
N ASN A 205 15.08 -7.17 11.88
CA ASN A 205 15.82 -8.29 11.29
C ASN A 205 16.94 -7.81 10.32
N ARG A 206 17.09 -6.50 10.14
CA ARG A 206 18.14 -5.84 9.36
C ARG A 206 18.21 -6.30 7.90
N GLN A 207 17.05 -6.39 7.26
CA GLN A 207 16.95 -6.86 5.87
C GLN A 207 15.80 -6.22 5.10
N VAL A 208 15.90 -6.28 3.77
CA VAL A 208 14.77 -6.12 2.86
C VAL A 208 14.47 -7.47 2.25
N GLN A 209 13.21 -7.90 2.36
CA GLN A 209 12.75 -9.15 1.79
C GLN A 209 11.98 -8.92 0.49
N ARG A 210 12.13 -9.85 -0.46
CA ARG A 210 11.37 -9.94 -1.70
C ARG A 210 10.37 -11.09 -1.61
N TRP A 211 9.15 -10.84 -2.05
CA TRP A 211 8.04 -11.79 -2.04
C TRP A 211 7.33 -11.80 -3.39
N PHE A 212 7.07 -12.99 -3.92
CA PHE A 212 6.21 -13.18 -5.09
C PHE A 212 4.77 -13.44 -4.67
N LYS A 213 3.86 -13.32 -5.63
CA LYS A 213 2.45 -13.63 -5.41
C LYS A 213 2.27 -15.07 -4.94
N ASN A 214 1.52 -15.25 -3.86
CA ASN A 214 1.25 -16.54 -3.21
C ASN A 214 2.46 -17.20 -2.54
N ASP A 215 3.58 -16.49 -2.38
CA ASP A 215 4.69 -16.99 -1.59
C ASP A 215 4.27 -17.14 -0.12
N TYR A 216 4.66 -18.25 0.47
CA TYR A 216 4.55 -18.47 1.91
C TYR A 216 5.80 -18.01 2.66
N SER A 217 6.87 -17.60 1.96
CA SER A 217 8.08 -17.07 2.58
C SER A 217 8.88 -16.12 1.69
N GLY A 218 9.46 -15.09 2.28
CA GLY A 218 10.30 -14.12 1.58
C GLY A 218 11.75 -14.56 1.39
N GLN A 219 12.37 -13.98 0.36
CA GLN A 219 13.80 -14.05 0.11
C GLN A 219 14.49 -12.75 0.52
N SER A 220 15.52 -12.82 1.37
CA SER A 220 16.37 -11.65 1.67
C SER A 220 17.13 -11.20 0.42
N VAL A 221 16.91 -9.96 -0.01
CA VAL A 221 17.57 -9.36 -1.18
C VAL A 221 18.54 -8.25 -0.80
N VAL A 222 18.37 -7.66 0.39
CA VAL A 222 19.33 -6.75 1.01
C VAL A 222 19.49 -7.18 2.46
N THR A 223 20.73 -7.32 2.93
CA THR A 223 21.05 -7.78 4.29
C THR A 223 21.99 -6.81 5.00
N ASN A 224 22.09 -6.94 6.33
CA ASN A 224 22.90 -6.07 7.18
C ASN A 224 22.54 -4.57 7.03
N ILE A 225 21.27 -4.29 6.78
CA ILE A 225 20.72 -2.94 6.64
C ILE A 225 19.56 -2.79 7.60
N SER A 226 19.62 -1.81 8.50
CA SER A 226 18.39 -1.39 9.18
C SER A 226 17.68 -0.45 8.23
N CYS A 227 16.76 -0.96 7.42
CA CYS A 227 16.02 -0.16 6.43
C CYS A 227 14.95 0.71 7.11
N ALA A 228 14.49 1.75 6.44
CA ALA A 228 13.32 2.51 6.86
C ALA A 228 12.26 2.64 5.76
N GLY A 229 12.63 3.30 4.66
CA GLY A 229 11.81 3.53 3.48
C GLY A 229 12.36 2.75 2.28
N LEU A 230 11.45 2.41 1.37
CA LEU A 230 11.74 1.75 0.10
C LEU A 230 11.13 2.54 -1.05
N ALA A 231 11.79 2.53 -2.21
CA ALA A 231 11.23 3.05 -3.45
C ALA A 231 11.70 2.19 -4.63
N LEU A 232 10.92 2.20 -5.71
CA LEU A 232 11.29 1.64 -7.00
C LEU A 232 11.33 2.77 -8.03
N ASP A 233 12.30 2.73 -8.93
CA ASP A 233 12.25 3.55 -10.14
C ASP A 233 11.44 2.86 -11.25
N ASP A 234 11.21 3.54 -12.36
CA ASP A 234 10.47 3.03 -13.53
C ASP A 234 11.15 1.83 -14.23
N GLU A 235 12.43 1.59 -13.94
CA GLU A 235 13.22 0.42 -14.36
C GLU A 235 13.20 -0.71 -13.31
N GLU A 236 12.41 -0.59 -12.25
CA GLU A 236 12.28 -1.56 -11.15
C GLU A 236 13.57 -1.75 -10.32
N SER A 237 14.45 -0.75 -10.30
CA SER A 237 15.59 -0.74 -9.39
C SER A 237 15.16 -0.39 -7.97
N LEU A 238 15.65 -1.14 -6.98
CA LEU A 238 15.31 -0.95 -5.59
C LEU A 238 16.19 0.13 -4.92
N TYR A 239 15.55 1.10 -4.29
CA TYR A 239 16.19 2.10 -3.45
C TYR A 239 15.80 1.85 -2.00
N VAL A 240 16.77 2.01 -1.09
CA VAL A 240 16.59 1.75 0.34
C VAL A 240 17.19 2.88 1.16
N SER A 241 16.41 3.48 2.04
CA SER A 241 16.92 4.39 3.08
C SER A 241 17.41 3.59 4.28
N HIS A 242 18.52 4.04 4.86
CA HIS A 242 19.02 3.47 6.10
C HIS A 242 18.34 4.15 7.30
N SER A 243 18.00 3.40 8.34
CA SER A 243 17.35 3.90 9.57
C SER A 243 18.22 4.84 10.39
N GLY A 244 19.54 4.83 10.15
CA GLY A 244 20.42 5.88 10.64
C GLY A 244 19.95 7.23 10.10
N GLY A 245 19.49 7.27 8.85
CA GLY A 245 18.97 8.45 8.19
C GLY A 245 20.04 9.29 7.51
N ASP A 246 21.21 8.71 7.20
CA ASP A 246 22.38 9.41 6.63
C ASP A 246 22.52 9.23 5.11
N ARG A 247 21.86 8.22 4.53
CA ARG A 247 22.04 7.86 3.12
C ARG A 247 20.89 7.06 2.52
N ILE A 248 20.79 7.14 1.20
CA ILE A 248 19.95 6.29 0.36
C ILE A 248 20.86 5.46 -0.55
N THR A 249 20.54 4.17 -0.70
CA THR A 249 21.29 3.22 -1.54
C THR A 249 20.44 2.64 -2.65
N LYS A 250 20.99 2.53 -3.86
CA LYS A 250 20.41 1.84 -5.01
C LYS A 250 20.96 0.41 -5.11
N TRP A 251 20.08 -0.55 -5.37
CA TRP A 251 20.38 -1.98 -5.46
C TRP A 251 20.02 -2.53 -6.85
N PRO A 252 20.77 -3.53 -7.36
CA PRO A 252 21.84 -4.29 -6.70
C PRO A 252 23.17 -3.53 -6.54
N GLY A 253 24.00 -3.95 -5.58
CA GLY A 253 25.35 -3.41 -5.34
C GLY A 253 25.46 -2.33 -4.26
N GLY A 254 24.34 -1.82 -3.74
CA GLY A 254 24.33 -0.91 -2.59
C GLY A 254 25.01 0.44 -2.85
N LYS A 255 24.92 0.97 -4.07
CA LYS A 255 25.52 2.25 -4.44
C LYS A 255 24.84 3.39 -3.70
N ILE A 256 25.60 4.24 -3.02
CA ILE A 256 25.07 5.47 -2.41
C ILE A 256 24.65 6.43 -3.53
N VAL A 257 23.41 6.90 -3.48
CA VAL A 257 22.83 7.83 -4.46
C VAL A 257 22.39 9.17 -3.86
N ALA A 258 22.32 9.25 -2.53
CA ALA A 258 22.07 10.48 -1.79
C ALA A 258 22.70 10.37 -0.39
N GLY A 259 23.29 11.46 0.11
CA GLY A 259 23.94 11.51 1.42
C GLY A 259 25.24 10.71 1.48
N GLY A 260 25.48 10.02 2.60
CA GLY A 260 26.67 9.18 2.81
C GLY A 260 27.88 9.88 3.43
N ASN A 261 27.76 11.18 3.76
CA ASN A 261 28.81 11.96 4.43
C ASN A 261 28.53 12.15 5.94
N GLY A 262 27.86 11.17 6.56
CA GLY A 262 27.41 11.22 7.95
C GLY A 262 26.22 12.16 8.17
N PHE A 263 25.87 12.34 9.44
CA PHE A 263 24.75 13.19 9.87
C PHE A 263 25.15 14.66 9.92
N GLY A 264 24.27 15.52 9.43
CA GLY A 264 24.42 16.97 9.59
C GLY A 264 23.47 17.77 8.71
N ASN A 265 23.69 19.09 8.70
CA ASN A 265 22.84 20.04 8.00
C ASN A 265 23.47 20.56 6.68
N SER A 266 24.68 20.12 6.34
CA SER A 266 25.28 20.49 5.05
C SER A 266 24.50 19.87 3.88
N LEU A 267 24.65 20.43 2.67
CA LEU A 267 24.02 19.87 1.47
C LEU A 267 24.65 18.53 1.02
N LYS A 268 25.76 18.12 1.63
CA LYS A 268 26.40 16.82 1.41
C LYS A 268 25.85 15.72 2.31
N GLN A 269 25.02 16.08 3.29
CA GLN A 269 24.57 15.21 4.35
C GLN A 269 23.05 15.07 4.33
N ILE A 270 22.58 14.00 4.95
CA ILE A 270 21.16 13.78 5.22
C ILE A 270 21.01 13.62 6.73
N SER A 271 19.94 14.18 7.30
CA SER A 271 19.60 13.98 8.71
C SER A 271 18.16 13.52 8.90
N GLY A 272 17.99 12.28 9.37
CA GLY A 272 16.69 11.71 9.72
C GLY A 272 15.85 11.32 8.52
N SER A 273 16.46 10.81 7.44
CA SER A 273 15.68 10.30 6.30
C SER A 273 14.96 9.00 6.66
N GLU A 274 13.64 9.07 6.80
CA GLU A 274 12.79 7.88 6.95
C GLU A 274 12.16 7.49 5.61
N TYR A 275 11.40 8.39 4.99
CA TYR A 275 10.79 8.20 3.66
C TYR A 275 11.41 9.12 2.60
N PHE A 276 11.36 8.65 1.36
CA PHE A 276 11.85 9.34 0.17
C PHE A 276 11.10 8.81 -1.05
N PHE A 277 11.19 9.51 -2.18
CA PHE A 277 10.76 8.95 -3.46
C PHE A 277 11.82 9.17 -4.53
N VAL A 278 11.70 8.42 -5.62
CA VAL A 278 12.57 8.52 -6.79
C VAL A 278 11.74 9.14 -7.91
N ASP A 279 12.21 10.27 -8.44
CA ASP A 279 11.57 11.01 -9.53
C ASP A 279 11.84 10.32 -10.88
N GLN A 280 11.11 10.71 -11.93
CA GLN A 280 11.27 10.15 -13.28
C GLN A 280 12.68 10.36 -13.84
N ASP A 281 13.34 11.48 -13.48
CA ASP A 281 14.74 11.76 -13.82
C ASP A 281 15.76 10.99 -12.95
N LYS A 282 15.27 10.03 -12.13
CA LYS A 282 16.00 9.21 -11.15
C LYS A 282 16.62 10.00 -10.00
N SER A 283 16.29 11.28 -9.85
CA SER A 283 16.67 12.04 -8.67
C SER A 283 16.00 11.45 -7.43
N VAL A 284 16.71 11.54 -6.31
CA VAL A 284 16.18 11.09 -5.02
C VAL A 284 15.72 12.30 -4.23
N ILE A 285 14.44 12.33 -3.84
CA ILE A 285 13.88 13.43 -3.05
C ILE A 285 13.61 12.92 -1.64
N VAL A 286 14.22 13.60 -0.68
CA VAL A 286 14.26 13.17 0.72
C VAL A 286 13.64 14.24 1.60
N ALA A 287 12.66 13.84 2.42
CA ALA A 287 12.19 14.66 3.52
C ALA A 287 13.15 14.47 4.71
N GLU A 288 13.93 15.50 5.01
CA GLU A 288 14.89 15.48 6.10
C GLU A 288 14.20 15.91 7.40
N VAL A 289 13.80 14.91 8.18
CA VAL A 289 13.03 15.08 9.42
C VAL A 289 13.72 16.07 10.37
N ASN A 290 15.01 15.85 10.63
CA ASN A 290 15.76 16.63 11.63
C ASN A 290 16.24 18.00 11.11
N ASN A 291 16.31 18.18 9.79
CA ASN A 291 16.72 19.44 9.18
C ASN A 291 15.50 20.28 8.72
N HIS A 292 14.27 19.79 8.91
CA HIS A 292 13.02 20.50 8.60
C HIS A 292 12.95 21.02 7.17
N ARG A 293 13.39 20.18 6.22
CA ARG A 293 13.49 20.55 4.80
C ARG A 293 13.27 19.34 3.91
N VAL A 294 13.02 19.60 2.64
CA VAL A 294 13.02 18.59 1.60
C VAL A 294 14.14 18.90 0.62
N ILE A 295 14.95 17.89 0.32
CA ILE A 295 16.15 18.00 -0.50
C ILE A 295 16.06 17.07 -1.72
N LYS A 296 16.30 17.62 -2.92
CA LYS A 296 16.44 16.86 -4.17
C LYS A 296 17.91 16.53 -4.38
N TRP A 297 18.21 15.28 -4.67
CA TRP A 297 19.53 14.79 -5.07
C TRP A 297 19.49 14.36 -6.53
N PRO A 298 19.87 15.24 -7.47
CA PRO A 298 19.98 14.87 -8.87
C PRO A 298 21.02 13.77 -9.09
N VAL A 299 20.81 12.96 -10.14
CA VAL A 299 21.75 11.89 -10.50
C VAL A 299 23.15 12.45 -10.73
N GLY A 300 24.13 11.90 -10.00
CA GLY A 300 25.54 12.29 -10.13
C GLY A 300 25.96 13.50 -9.29
N ASN A 301 25.02 14.20 -8.67
CA ASN A 301 25.37 15.29 -7.76
C ASN A 301 25.96 14.77 -6.44
N THR A 302 26.94 15.49 -5.91
CA THR A 302 27.54 15.23 -4.59
C THR A 302 26.91 16.07 -3.47
N GLU A 303 26.04 17.03 -3.85
CA GLU A 303 25.28 17.90 -2.97
C GLU A 303 23.81 17.92 -3.39
N GLY A 304 22.92 17.93 -2.41
CA GLY A 304 21.49 18.10 -2.65
C GLY A 304 21.07 19.57 -2.79
N ILE A 305 19.87 19.78 -3.30
CA ILE A 305 19.24 21.07 -3.55
C ILE A 305 18.00 21.16 -2.68
N ILE A 306 17.88 22.19 -1.83
CA ILE A 306 16.68 22.40 -1.02
C ILE A 306 15.54 22.83 -1.95
N ILE A 307 14.42 22.10 -1.90
CA ILE A 307 13.25 22.34 -2.75
C ILE A 307 11.97 22.65 -1.96
N ALA A 308 11.98 22.45 -0.63
CA ALA A 308 10.95 22.94 0.29
C ALA A 308 11.51 23.09 1.71
N GLY A 309 10.97 24.03 2.48
CA GLY A 309 11.39 24.29 3.87
C GLY A 309 12.79 24.88 3.98
N GLY A 310 13.56 24.48 5.00
CA GLY A 310 14.92 24.98 5.23
C GLY A 310 15.00 26.32 5.99
N ASN A 311 13.86 26.89 6.40
CA ASN A 311 13.79 28.14 7.19
C ASN A 311 13.59 27.87 8.70
N GLY A 312 14.16 26.77 9.18
CA GLY A 312 14.00 26.28 10.56
C GLY A 312 12.69 25.55 10.80
N GLN A 313 12.60 24.92 11.98
CA GLN A 313 11.40 24.27 12.47
C GLN A 313 10.29 25.29 12.72
N GLY A 314 9.07 25.01 12.27
CA GLY A 314 7.92 25.84 12.59
C GLY A 314 6.69 25.55 11.73
N SER A 315 5.63 26.33 11.95
CA SER A 315 4.33 26.18 11.29
C SER A 315 4.04 27.22 10.21
N GLY A 316 4.96 28.17 9.97
CA GLY A 316 4.88 29.12 8.87
C GLY A 316 4.80 28.42 7.51
N LEU A 317 4.28 29.10 6.48
CA LEU A 317 4.16 28.51 5.13
C LEU A 317 5.51 28.30 4.44
N ASN A 318 6.56 28.98 4.90
CA ASN A 318 7.94 28.78 4.48
C ASN A 318 8.73 27.84 5.42
N GLN A 319 8.10 27.29 6.45
CA GLN A 319 8.69 26.39 7.44
C GLN A 319 8.03 25.01 7.38
N LEU A 320 8.73 24.02 7.91
CA LEU A 320 8.24 22.65 8.09
C LEU A 320 8.55 22.22 9.53
N ASP A 321 7.79 21.26 10.03
CA ASP A 321 8.03 20.63 11.32
C ASP A 321 8.06 19.11 11.14
N LEU A 322 9.25 18.54 11.36
CA LEU A 322 9.56 17.11 11.20
C LEU A 322 8.92 16.47 9.94
N PRO A 323 9.18 16.97 8.71
CA PRO A 323 8.54 16.44 7.51
C PRO A 323 8.96 14.97 7.30
N LEU A 324 7.98 14.07 7.13
CA LEU A 324 8.26 12.62 7.04
C LEU A 324 8.34 12.09 5.61
N ALA A 325 7.44 12.54 4.74
CA ALA A 325 7.28 12.02 3.39
C ALA A 325 6.98 13.16 2.41
N SER A 326 7.22 12.91 1.13
CA SER A 326 6.89 13.84 0.05
C SER A 326 6.66 13.10 -1.25
N VAL A 327 5.88 13.68 -2.15
CA VAL A 327 5.72 13.24 -3.55
C VAL A 327 5.68 14.45 -4.47
N MET A 328 6.01 14.25 -5.74
CA MET A 328 6.01 15.30 -6.75
C MET A 328 5.02 14.96 -7.87
N ASP A 329 4.37 15.99 -8.40
CA ASP A 329 3.51 15.85 -9.56
C ASP A 329 4.24 16.13 -10.88
N GLN A 330 3.57 15.90 -12.00
CA GLN A 330 4.14 16.06 -13.33
C GLN A 330 4.49 17.51 -13.71
N MET A 331 4.10 18.49 -12.90
CA MET A 331 4.47 19.90 -13.06
C MET A 331 5.68 20.28 -12.19
N GLY A 332 6.30 19.33 -11.50
CA GLY A 332 7.42 19.57 -10.61
C GLY A 332 7.04 20.21 -9.27
N ARG A 333 5.75 20.21 -8.91
CA ARG A 333 5.29 20.72 -7.61
C ARG A 333 5.43 19.62 -6.58
N ILE A 334 5.97 19.96 -5.41
CA ILE A 334 6.18 18.99 -4.33
C ILE A 334 5.12 19.12 -3.25
N TYR A 335 4.59 17.98 -2.83
CA TYR A 335 3.63 17.84 -1.74
C TYR A 335 4.34 17.19 -0.57
N VAL A 336 4.43 17.92 0.53
CA VAL A 336 5.20 17.52 1.71
C VAL A 336 4.25 17.17 2.84
N LEU A 337 4.44 16.00 3.43
CA LEU A 337 3.81 15.62 4.69
C LEU A 337 4.53 16.31 5.84
N ASP A 338 3.98 17.44 6.24
CA ASP A 338 4.47 18.24 7.34
C ASP A 338 3.94 17.63 8.66
N HIS A 339 4.55 16.51 9.04
CA HIS A 339 4.04 15.58 10.05
C HIS A 339 3.84 16.22 11.42
N GLY A 340 4.78 17.07 11.86
CA GLY A 340 4.68 17.80 13.13
C GLY A 340 3.54 18.84 13.13
N ASN A 341 3.24 19.42 11.96
CA ASN A 341 2.14 20.37 11.78
C ASN A 341 0.81 19.71 11.32
N HIS A 342 0.77 18.39 11.18
CA HIS A 342 -0.42 17.60 10.82
C HIS A 342 -1.13 18.10 9.55
N ARG A 343 -0.35 18.35 8.50
CA ARG A 343 -0.85 18.92 7.24
C ARG A 343 -0.05 18.41 6.05
N VAL A 344 -0.64 18.53 4.86
CA VAL A 344 0.09 18.38 3.60
C VAL A 344 0.23 19.77 2.98
N VAL A 345 1.45 20.12 2.56
CA VAL A 345 1.79 21.43 1.99
C VAL A 345 2.35 21.28 0.58
N ARG A 346 1.80 22.01 -0.39
CA ARG A 346 2.29 22.04 -1.79
C ARG A 346 3.22 23.22 -1.97
N TRP A 347 4.39 22.97 -2.54
CA TRP A 347 5.34 23.96 -2.98
C TRP A 347 5.46 23.89 -4.49
N SER A 348 5.29 25.03 -5.16
CA SER A 348 5.61 25.12 -6.58
C SER A 348 7.12 25.13 -6.78
N GLN A 349 7.58 24.81 -7.99
CA GLN A 349 8.99 24.88 -8.31
C GLN A 349 9.55 26.27 -7.97
N ASN A 350 10.67 26.32 -7.25
CA ASN A 350 11.34 27.54 -6.78
C ASN A 350 10.51 28.43 -5.85
N ALA A 351 9.39 27.94 -5.30
CA ALA A 351 8.62 28.70 -4.32
C ALA A 351 9.41 28.86 -3.01
N THR A 352 9.25 30.01 -2.36
CA THR A 352 9.83 30.28 -1.03
C THR A 352 8.89 29.91 0.13
N SER A 353 7.64 29.60 -0.19
CA SER A 353 6.61 29.16 0.74
C SER A 353 5.61 28.26 0.04
N GLY A 354 4.99 27.34 0.79
CA GLY A 354 3.96 26.46 0.29
C GLY A 354 2.53 26.94 0.55
N THR A 355 1.58 26.12 0.13
CA THR A 355 0.14 26.26 0.37
C THR A 355 -0.38 24.98 1.00
N VAL A 356 -1.14 25.09 2.10
CA VAL A 356 -1.79 23.92 2.71
C VAL A 356 -2.89 23.42 1.78
N ILE A 357 -2.87 22.12 1.45
CA ILE A 357 -3.88 21.49 0.59
C ILE A 357 -4.87 20.64 1.37
N VAL A 358 -4.43 19.93 2.42
CA VAL A 358 -5.29 19.18 3.35
C VAL A 358 -4.70 19.20 4.76
N GLY A 359 -5.54 19.03 5.78
CA GLY A 359 -5.13 19.13 7.18
C GLY A 359 -4.88 20.57 7.63
N GLY A 360 -4.03 20.75 8.64
CA GLY A 360 -3.70 22.09 9.17
C GLY A 360 -4.83 22.74 9.96
N LYS A 361 -5.85 21.98 10.34
CA LYS A 361 -6.96 22.38 11.24
C LYS A 361 -6.73 21.92 12.68
N GLY A 362 -5.46 21.87 13.08
CA GLY A 362 -5.01 21.26 14.33
C GLY A 362 -4.98 19.73 14.28
N ARG A 363 -4.30 19.15 15.26
CA ARG A 363 -4.25 17.70 15.49
C ARG A 363 -5.65 17.19 15.85
N GLY A 364 -6.09 16.10 15.24
CA GLY A 364 -7.36 15.47 15.62
C GLY A 364 -7.76 14.30 14.74
N SER A 365 -8.96 13.77 14.98
CA SER A 365 -9.53 12.61 14.27
C SER A 365 -10.71 12.95 13.35
N GLY A 366 -11.04 14.25 13.23
CA GLY A 366 -12.01 14.76 12.27
C GLY A 366 -11.69 14.37 10.83
N LYS A 367 -12.64 14.56 9.91
CA LYS A 367 -12.43 14.22 8.49
C LYS A 367 -11.44 15.17 7.82
N ASP A 368 -11.34 16.40 8.32
CA ASP A 368 -10.44 17.47 7.88
C ASP A 368 -9.20 17.63 8.78
N GLN A 369 -9.00 16.71 9.72
CA GLN A 369 -7.88 16.70 10.64
C GLN A 369 -7.02 15.46 10.45
N LEU A 370 -5.71 15.65 10.61
CA LEU A 370 -4.71 14.59 10.64
C LEU A 370 -4.10 14.52 12.04
N ASN A 371 -3.46 13.39 12.35
CA ASN A 371 -2.79 13.15 13.61
C ASN A 371 -1.51 12.35 13.35
N TYR A 372 -0.37 13.07 13.35
CA TYR A 372 0.95 12.53 13.04
C TYR A 372 0.92 11.56 11.85
N PRO A 373 0.63 12.06 10.62
CA PRO A 373 0.58 11.22 9.44
C PRO A 373 1.98 10.82 8.98
N PHE A 374 2.14 9.61 8.42
CA PHE A 374 3.48 9.03 8.14
C PHE A 374 3.86 8.98 6.66
N ASP A 375 2.89 8.81 5.77
CA ASP A 375 3.15 8.61 4.34
C ASP A 375 2.03 9.22 3.47
N LEU A 376 2.34 9.59 2.23
CA LEU A 376 1.37 10.06 1.24
C LEU A 376 1.70 9.59 -0.19
N GLN A 377 0.68 9.36 -1.01
CA GLN A 377 0.81 9.07 -2.44
C GLN A 377 -0.42 9.59 -3.20
N PHE A 378 -0.26 9.80 -4.50
CA PHE A 378 -1.38 10.05 -5.39
C PHE A 378 -1.78 8.77 -6.14
N ASP A 379 -3.07 8.63 -6.41
CA ASP A 379 -3.51 7.69 -7.44
C ASP A 379 -3.38 8.29 -8.85
N HIS A 380 -3.64 7.46 -9.86
CA HIS A 380 -3.56 7.87 -11.25
C HIS A 380 -4.68 8.84 -11.68
N TYR A 381 -5.65 9.13 -10.80
CA TYR A 381 -6.68 10.15 -11.01
C TYR A 381 -6.36 11.46 -10.25
N GLY A 382 -5.21 11.52 -9.56
CA GLY A 382 -4.80 12.67 -8.76
C GLY A 382 -5.43 12.75 -7.36
N ASN A 383 -6.12 11.72 -6.87
CA ASN A 383 -6.61 11.69 -5.49
C ASN A 383 -5.44 11.49 -4.51
N LEU A 384 -5.46 12.20 -3.38
CA LEU A 384 -4.39 12.17 -2.39
C LEU A 384 -4.70 11.15 -1.29
N TYR A 385 -3.83 10.16 -1.10
CA TYR A 385 -3.92 9.18 -0.01
C TYR A 385 -2.90 9.54 1.07
N VAL A 386 -3.32 9.47 2.34
CA VAL A 386 -2.49 9.78 3.50
C VAL A 386 -2.64 8.69 4.56
N VAL A 387 -1.52 8.19 5.06
CA VAL A 387 -1.47 7.32 6.24
C VAL A 387 -1.55 8.19 7.49
N ASP A 388 -2.75 8.28 8.07
CA ASP A 388 -3.05 9.04 9.27
C ASP A 388 -2.77 8.17 10.52
N ALA A 389 -1.48 7.97 10.78
CA ALA A 389 -0.96 6.87 11.59
C ALA A 389 -1.49 6.84 13.02
N HIS A 390 -1.53 7.97 13.72
CA HIS A 390 -2.03 8.00 15.10
C HIS A 390 -3.55 7.92 15.20
N ASN A 391 -4.28 8.04 14.08
CA ASN A 391 -5.69 7.70 13.98
C ASN A 391 -5.92 6.27 13.44
N SER A 392 -4.85 5.48 13.25
CA SER A 392 -4.89 4.08 12.81
C SER A 392 -5.73 3.87 11.55
N ARG A 393 -5.54 4.75 10.57
CA ARG A 393 -6.31 4.74 9.32
C ARG A 393 -5.49 5.22 8.13
N VAL A 394 -5.96 4.86 6.94
CA VAL A 394 -5.58 5.52 5.69
C VAL A 394 -6.79 6.30 5.18
N GLN A 395 -6.58 7.56 4.81
CA GLN A 395 -7.60 8.42 4.23
C GLN A 395 -7.28 8.76 2.79
N VAL A 396 -8.32 8.87 1.96
CA VAL A 396 -8.25 9.50 0.64
C VAL A 396 -8.95 10.85 0.67
N PHE A 397 -8.31 11.85 0.07
CA PHE A 397 -8.86 13.16 -0.22
C PHE A 397 -9.07 13.23 -1.73
N PRO A 398 -10.31 13.13 -2.22
CA PRO A 398 -10.55 13.15 -3.66
C PRO A 398 -10.18 14.51 -4.26
N ILE A 399 -9.67 14.50 -5.48
CA ILE A 399 -9.46 15.73 -6.25
C ILE A 399 -10.83 16.34 -6.59
N ASP A 400 -10.96 17.65 -6.42
CA ASP A 400 -12.15 18.39 -6.82
C ASP A 400 -12.13 18.56 -8.34
N LYS A 401 -12.91 17.75 -9.05
CA LYS A 401 -12.96 17.79 -10.52
C LYS A 401 -13.38 19.15 -11.08
N SER A 402 -14.09 19.98 -10.32
CA SER A 402 -14.42 21.35 -10.77
C SER A 402 -13.21 22.29 -10.79
N SER A 403 -12.14 21.93 -10.07
CA SER A 403 -10.86 22.65 -10.09
C SER A 403 -9.95 22.27 -11.26
N CYS A 404 -10.33 21.22 -12.02
CA CYS A 404 -9.65 20.75 -13.22
C CYS A 404 -10.59 20.83 -14.43
N PRO A 405 -10.87 22.04 -14.93
CA PRO A 405 -11.78 22.28 -16.05
C PRO A 405 -11.25 21.81 -17.40
#